data_AF-A0A1W9W3F1-F1
#
_entry.id   AF-A0A1W9W3F1-F1
#
_cell.length_a   1.000
_cell.length_b   1.000
_cell.length_c   1.000
_cell.angle_alpha   90.00
_cell.angle_beta   90.00
_cell.angle_gamma   90.00
#
_symmetry.space_group_name_H-M   'P 1'
#
loop_
_entity.id
_entity.type
_entity.pdbx_description
1 polymer ?
#
loop_
_entity_poly.entity_id
_entity_poly.type
_entity_poly.pdbx_seq_one_letter_code
_entity_poly.pdbx_strand_id
1 'polypeptide(L)'
;MKTVLHSIKTIALKKPVRKDDSVALPLNDPALDIKTVESLISELKGHLEESSLDADQVLSGLTEMLGGRRFQTRIQSLERKISDFDYEDALSELLKLAGELGINMDERN
;
A
#
# COMPACT_ATOMS: atom_id res chain seq x y z
N MET A 1 -24.27 -33.54 60.26
CA MET A 1 -22.83 -33.86 60.09
C MET A 1 -22.19 -32.65 59.38
N LYS A 2 -21.47 -31.71 60.04
CA LYS A 2 -20.02 -31.71 60.39
C LYS A 2 -19.18 -32.31 59.24
N THR A 3 -18.32 -31.59 58.50
CA THR A 3 -17.05 -30.91 58.87
C THR A 3 -16.64 -29.90 57.77
N VAL A 4 -16.29 -28.63 58.04
CA VAL A 4 -14.96 -28.04 58.38
C VAL A 4 -13.84 -28.27 57.34
N LEU A 5 -13.38 -27.13 56.79
CA LEU A 5 -12.09 -26.74 56.17
C LEU A 5 -11.09 -27.83 55.74
N HIS A 6 -10.40 -27.61 54.61
CA HIS A 6 -8.93 -27.57 54.58
C HIS A 6 -8.41 -26.69 53.43
N SER A 7 -7.52 -25.78 53.81
CA SER A 7 -6.75 -24.85 52.99
C SER A 7 -5.77 -25.57 52.07
N ILE A 8 -5.60 -25.11 50.82
CA ILE A 8 -4.41 -25.43 50.03
C ILE A 8 -3.62 -24.12 49.84
N LYS A 9 -2.61 -23.99 50.69
CA LYS A 9 -1.57 -22.97 50.65
C LYS A 9 -0.43 -23.49 49.76
N THR A 10 -0.10 -22.69 48.74
CA THR A 10 1.23 -22.47 48.14
C THR A 10 2.15 -23.67 47.89
N ILE A 11 2.46 -23.90 46.62
CA ILE A 11 3.83 -24.25 46.22
C ILE A 11 4.22 -23.38 45.01
N ALA A 12 5.30 -22.64 45.18
CA ALA A 12 5.88 -21.74 44.21
C ALA A 12 6.42 -22.52 43.00
N LEU A 13 5.99 -22.15 41.79
CA LEU A 13 6.74 -22.46 40.59
C LEU A 13 7.39 -21.19 40.04
N LYS A 14 8.70 -21.15 40.26
CA LYS A 14 9.67 -20.18 39.77
C LYS A 14 9.56 -20.05 38.23
N LYS A 15 9.50 -18.79 37.78
CA LYS A 15 9.48 -18.24 36.40
C LYS A 15 10.33 -19.04 35.37
N PRO A 16 10.03 -18.89 34.06
CA PRO A 16 10.62 -17.76 33.34
C PRO A 16 9.57 -16.87 32.67
N VAL A 17 9.77 -15.57 32.87
CA VAL A 17 9.51 -14.45 31.94
C VAL A 17 8.90 -14.87 30.60
N ARG A 18 7.60 -14.62 30.42
CA ARG A 18 7.13 -14.09 29.14
C ARG A 18 6.81 -12.64 29.41
N LYS A 19 7.64 -11.78 28.82
CA LYS A 19 7.44 -10.35 28.78
C LYS A 19 6.00 -10.12 28.32
N ASP A 20 5.30 -9.32 29.11
CA ASP A 20 4.34 -8.38 28.60
C ASP A 20 5.06 -7.58 27.51
N ASP A 21 4.91 -8.08 26.29
CA ASP A 21 5.13 -7.30 25.09
C ASP A 21 3.90 -7.69 24.30
N SER A 22 2.81 -6.96 24.58
CA SER A 22 1.84 -6.67 23.55
C SER A 22 2.68 -6.27 22.34
N VAL A 23 2.92 -7.23 21.45
CA VAL A 23 3.35 -6.93 20.10
C VAL A 23 2.13 -6.20 19.55
N ALA A 24 2.08 -4.90 19.83
CA ALA A 24 1.57 -3.94 18.92
C ALA A 24 2.22 -4.35 17.60
N LEU A 25 1.44 -5.08 16.78
CA LEU A 25 1.69 -5.11 15.37
C LEU A 25 2.02 -3.66 15.05
N PRO A 26 3.21 -3.33 14.52
CA PRO A 26 3.37 -2.02 13.99
C PRO A 26 2.19 -1.89 13.03
N LEU A 27 1.28 -0.97 13.33
CA LEU A 27 0.53 -0.23 12.34
C LEU A 27 1.60 0.47 11.50
N ASN A 28 2.37 -0.34 10.76
CA ASN A 28 3.05 0.06 9.56
C ASN A 28 1.86 0.31 8.63
N ASP A 29 1.23 1.47 8.79
CA ASP A 29 0.88 2.25 7.63
C ASP A 29 2.15 2.19 6.77
N PRO A 30 2.17 1.44 5.65
CA PRO A 30 3.35 1.40 4.83
C PRO A 30 3.54 2.84 4.40
N ALA A 31 4.56 3.50 4.96
CA ALA A 31 5.01 4.79 4.48
C ALA A 31 5.14 4.60 2.96
N LEU A 32 4.34 5.38 2.21
CA LEU A 32 4.24 5.21 0.78
C LEU A 32 5.66 5.24 0.22
N ASP A 33 6.10 4.15 -0.42
CA ASP A 33 7.45 4.11 -0.99
C ASP A 33 7.44 4.96 -2.27
N ILE A 34 7.66 6.25 -2.08
CA ILE A 34 7.60 7.26 -3.14
C ILE A 34 8.54 6.90 -4.29
N LYS A 35 9.70 6.26 -4.01
CA LYS A 35 10.63 5.85 -5.07
C LYS A 35 10.06 4.75 -5.94
N THR A 36 9.42 3.74 -5.34
CA THR A 36 8.78 2.67 -6.11
C THR A 36 7.57 3.22 -6.87
N VAL A 37 6.78 4.11 -6.26
CA VAL A 37 5.66 4.79 -6.93
C VAL A 37 6.15 5.63 -8.11
N GLU A 38 7.23 6.39 -7.96
CA GLU A 38 7.85 7.18 -9.02
C GLU A 38 8.34 6.30 -10.18
N SER A 39 9.00 5.18 -9.88
CA SER A 39 9.40 4.20 -10.89
C SER A 39 8.19 3.63 -11.65
N LEU A 40 7.13 3.24 -10.95
CA LEU A 40 5.91 2.70 -11.58
C LEU A 40 5.20 3.75 -12.43
N ILE A 41 5.13 5.01 -11.99
CA ILE A 41 4.54 6.09 -12.78
C ILE A 41 5.40 6.36 -14.03
N SER A 42 6.73 6.30 -13.92
CA SER A 42 7.62 6.48 -15.07
C SER A 42 7.50 5.34 -16.08
N GLU A 43 7.39 4.11 -15.60
CA GLU A 43 7.17 2.92 -16.43
C GLU A 43 5.80 2.96 -17.11
N LEU A 44 4.74 3.27 -16.36
CA LEU A 44 3.39 3.43 -16.90
C LEU A 44 3.35 4.55 -17.94
N LYS A 45 4.02 5.67 -17.70
CA LYS A 45 4.16 6.75 -18.68
C LYS A 45 4.78 6.24 -19.97
N GLY A 46 5.85 5.46 -19.91
CA GLY A 46 6.48 4.85 -21.08
C GLY A 46 5.51 3.96 -21.86
N HIS A 47 4.80 3.06 -21.16
CA HIS A 47 3.81 2.20 -21.79
C HIS A 47 2.65 2.96 -22.44
N LEU A 48 2.18 4.05 -21.81
CA LEU A 48 1.14 4.91 -22.38
C LEU A 48 1.63 5.66 -23.62
N GLU A 49 2.86 6.18 -23.60
CA GLU A 49 3.48 6.84 -24.77
C GLU A 49 3.70 5.84 -25.93
N GLU A 50 4.02 4.59 -25.61
CA GLU A 50 4.18 3.50 -26.59
C GLU A 50 2.86 2.82 -26.98
N SER A 51 1.73 3.21 -26.36
CA SER A 51 0.42 2.54 -26.54
C SER A 51 0.48 1.03 -26.28
N SER A 52 1.27 0.61 -25.29
CA SER A 52 1.47 -0.80 -24.92
C SER A 52 0.34 -1.30 -24.01
N LEU A 53 -0.07 -2.55 -24.24
CA LEU A 53 -1.02 -3.28 -23.40
C LEU A 53 -0.44 -3.63 -22.01
N ASP A 54 0.88 -3.53 -21.85
CA ASP A 54 1.53 -3.76 -20.56
C ASP A 54 1.20 -2.63 -19.54
N ALA A 55 0.62 -1.52 -20.00
CA ALA A 55 0.14 -0.43 -19.14
C ALA A 55 -0.82 -0.92 -18.04
N ASP A 56 -1.70 -1.88 -18.33
CA ASP A 56 -2.63 -2.46 -17.34
C ASP A 56 -1.90 -3.16 -16.18
N GLN A 57 -0.79 -3.86 -16.49
CA GLN A 57 -0.01 -4.56 -15.48
C GLN A 57 0.69 -3.58 -14.54
N VAL A 58 1.31 -2.54 -15.10
CA VAL A 58 2.00 -1.51 -14.31
C VAL A 58 1.01 -0.69 -13.50
N LEU A 59 -0.15 -0.36 -14.08
CA LEU A 59 -1.25 0.29 -13.37
C LEU A 59 -1.73 -0.53 -12.19
N SER A 60 -1.89 -1.85 -12.35
CA SER A 60 -2.31 -2.74 -11.26
C SER A 60 -1.36 -2.65 -10.06
N GLY A 61 -0.04 -2.67 -10.32
CA GLY A 61 0.96 -2.49 -9.26
C GLY A 61 0.88 -1.11 -8.59
N LEU A 62 0.64 -0.05 -9.38
CA LEU A 62 0.43 1.30 -8.86
C LEU A 62 -0.84 1.39 -7.99
N THR A 63 -1.93 0.73 -8.40
CA THR A 63 -3.19 0.61 -7.65
C THR A 63 -2.99 -0.07 -6.31
N GLU A 64 -2.21 -1.15 -6.26
CA GLU A 64 -1.92 -1.85 -4.99
C GLU A 64 -1.12 -0.96 -4.03
N MET A 65 -0.16 -0.18 -4.52
CA MET A 65 0.66 0.70 -3.69
C MET A 65 -0.09 1.93 -3.17
N LEU A 66 -0.96 2.50 -4.01
CA LEU A 66 -1.79 3.65 -3.67
C LEU A 66 -3.13 3.25 -3.03
N GLY A 67 -3.41 1.95 -2.95
CA GLY A 67 -4.67 1.37 -2.49
C GLY A 67 -5.05 1.84 -1.08
N GLY A 68 -6.30 2.28 -0.94
CA GLY A 68 -6.84 2.81 0.32
C GLY A 68 -6.55 4.28 0.60
N ARG A 69 -5.85 5.00 -0.30
CA ARG A 69 -5.57 6.44 -0.16
C ARG A 69 -6.51 7.31 -0.99
N ARG A 70 -6.39 8.63 -0.83
CA ARG A 70 -7.16 9.69 -1.51
C ARG A 70 -7.14 9.66 -3.06
N PHE A 71 -6.32 8.79 -3.67
CA PHE A 71 -6.08 8.73 -5.11
C PHE A 71 -6.96 7.72 -5.86
N GLN A 72 -7.82 6.97 -5.16
CA GLN A 72 -8.64 5.90 -5.74
C GLN A 72 -9.47 6.37 -6.95
N THR A 73 -10.06 7.57 -6.90
CA THR A 73 -10.82 8.12 -8.03
C THR A 73 -9.96 8.34 -9.27
N ARG A 74 -8.71 8.81 -9.11
CA ARG A 74 -7.79 8.99 -10.23
C ARG A 74 -7.32 7.66 -10.80
N ILE A 75 -7.06 6.69 -9.93
CA ILE A 75 -6.67 5.34 -10.33
C ILE A 75 -7.79 4.69 -11.16
N GLN A 76 -9.04 4.78 -10.71
CA GLN A 76 -10.19 4.29 -11.48
C GLN A 76 -10.37 5.02 -12.82
N SER A 77 -10.07 6.31 -12.86
CA SER A 77 -10.07 7.10 -14.10
C SER A 77 -9.01 6.58 -15.08
N LEU A 78 -7.80 6.31 -14.59
CA LEU A 78 -6.70 5.70 -15.36
C LEU A 78 -7.08 4.30 -15.88
N GLU A 79 -7.61 3.45 -15.01
CA GLU A 79 -8.06 2.08 -15.36
C GLU A 79 -9.07 2.09 -16.49
N ARG A 80 -10.08 2.97 -16.39
CA ARG A 80 -11.08 3.11 -17.46
C ARG A 80 -10.44 3.55 -18.78
N LYS A 81 -9.57 4.56 -18.74
CA LYS A 81 -8.96 5.12 -19.95
C LYS A 81 -8.03 4.16 -20.66
N ILE A 82 -7.22 3.41 -19.90
CA ILE A 82 -6.38 2.34 -20.45
C ILE A 82 -7.25 1.23 -21.06
N SER A 83 -8.30 0.81 -20.37
CA SER A 83 -9.25 -0.18 -20.91
C SER A 83 -10.01 0.30 -22.16
N ASP A 84 -10.24 1.62 -22.29
CA ASP A 84 -10.87 2.24 -23.45
C ASP A 84 -9.85 2.52 -24.58
N PHE A 85 -8.58 2.12 -24.43
CA PHE A 85 -7.46 2.42 -25.33
C PHE A 85 -7.20 3.93 -25.54
N ASP A 86 -7.67 4.75 -24.61
CA ASP A 86 -7.52 6.20 -24.59
C ASP A 86 -6.22 6.59 -23.87
N TYR A 87 -5.09 6.25 -24.50
CA TYR A 87 -3.76 6.40 -23.90
C TYR A 87 -3.35 7.87 -23.73
N GLU A 88 -3.83 8.79 -24.59
CA GLU A 88 -3.53 10.23 -24.50
C GLU A 88 -4.15 10.85 -23.24
N ASP A 89 -5.43 10.56 -22.98
CA ASP A 89 -6.04 11.05 -21.75
C ASP A 89 -5.55 10.26 -20.52
N ALA A 90 -5.23 8.96 -20.67
CA ALA A 90 -4.62 8.19 -19.59
C ALA A 90 -3.29 8.82 -19.16
N LEU A 91 -2.46 9.23 -20.12
CA LEU A 91 -1.20 9.94 -19.87
C LEU A 91 -1.46 11.27 -19.15
N SER A 92 -2.47 12.01 -19.59
CA SER A 92 -2.88 13.26 -18.93
C SER A 92 -3.33 13.05 -17.48
N GLU A 93 -4.05 11.98 -17.18
CA GLU A 93 -4.46 11.62 -15.82
C GLU A 93 -3.28 11.15 -14.97
N LEU A 94 -2.34 10.41 -15.56
CA LEU A 94 -1.12 9.95 -14.91
C LEU A 94 -0.24 11.13 -14.47
N LEU A 95 -0.05 12.13 -15.32
CA LEU A 95 0.72 13.34 -14.99
C LEU A 95 0.09 14.12 -13.84
N LYS A 96 -1.24 14.19 -13.79
CA LYS A 96 -1.95 14.82 -12.65
C LYS A 96 -1.77 14.01 -11.37
N LEU A 97 -1.83 12.68 -11.45
CA LEU A 97 -1.57 11.80 -10.30
C LEU A 97 -0.14 11.99 -9.78
N ALA A 98 0.85 12.03 -10.68
CA ALA A 98 2.24 12.31 -10.34
C ALA A 98 2.39 13.67 -9.63
N GLY A 99 1.76 14.71 -10.15
CA GLY A 99 1.74 16.04 -9.52
C GLY A 99 1.13 16.04 -8.11
N GLU A 100 0.05 15.30 -7.88
CA GLU A 100 -0.54 15.16 -6.53
C GLU A 100 0.28 14.33 -5.55
N LEU A 101 1.18 13.50 -6.08
CA LEU A 101 2.18 12.75 -5.32
C LEU A 101 3.48 13.55 -5.12
N GLY A 102 3.61 14.72 -5.74
CA GLY A 102 4.83 15.54 -5.70
C GLY A 102 5.98 14.99 -6.55
N ILE A 103 5.67 14.11 -7.51
CA ILE A 103 6.62 13.49 -8.42
C ILE A 103 6.73 14.35 -9.67
N ASN A 104 7.94 14.79 -9.99
CA ASN A 104 8.21 15.69 -11.10
C ASN A 104 8.55 14.87 -12.35
N MET A 105 7.60 14.80 -13.29
CA MET A 105 7.71 14.01 -14.53
C MET A 105 8.34 14.79 -15.70
N ASP A 106 8.83 16.00 -15.43
CA ASP A 106 9.28 16.97 -16.45
C ASP A 106 10.72 16.72 -16.95
N GLU A 107 11.55 15.94 -16.24
CA GLU A 107 12.96 15.76 -16.61
C GLU A 107 13.28 14.36 -17.12
N ARG A 108 13.19 14.20 -18.45
CA ARG A 108 14.07 13.29 -19.20
C ARG A 108 15.48 13.90 -19.21
N ASN A 109 16.41 13.34 -18.43
CA ASN A 109 17.85 13.54 -18.63
C ASN A 109 18.43 12.45 -19.52
#